data_AF-A0A1J3HL07-F1
#
_entry.id   AF-A0A1J3HL07-F1
#
_cell.length_a   1.000
_cell.length_b   1.000
_cell.length_c   1.000
_cell.angle_alpha   90.00
_cell.angle_beta   90.00
_cell.angle_gamma   90.00
#
_symmetry.space_group_name_H-M   'P 1'
#
loop_
_entity.id
_entity.type
_entity.pdbx_description
1 polymer ?
#
loop_
_entity_poly.entity_id
_entity_poly.type
_entity_poly.pdbx_seq_one_letter_code
_entity_poly.pdbx_strand_id
1 'polypeptide(L)'
;VRNLRHKLCYFLVPKCHPILFDSNINSGKIVRLNIYQIFLLSAMKCHCYNYELSRFWKLHPQTLFKFITRSIRYMFKLINRRMHRINTGSSFRPVLKLYKEEVVWLGLHAYIQVLKKKNSRYRTLLFYLKSALYSHNLSLNLPPELEYATDRSNSSSLWKLKY
;
A
#
# COMPACT_ATOMS: atom_id res chain seq x y z
N VAL A 1 -14.18 -15.65 5.03
CA VAL A 1 -13.15 -15.24 4.03
C VAL A 1 -13.52 -14.02 3.19
N ARG A 2 -14.70 -13.96 2.55
CA ARG A 2 -15.16 -12.83 1.70
C ARG A 2 -15.07 -11.45 2.41
N ASN A 3 -15.27 -11.43 3.72
CA ASN A 3 -15.17 -10.25 4.57
C ASN A 3 -13.74 -9.66 4.62
N LEU A 4 -12.68 -10.48 4.76
CA LEU A 4 -11.29 -9.98 4.84
C LEU A 4 -10.85 -9.27 3.56
N ARG A 5 -11.15 -9.86 2.40
CA ARG A 5 -10.86 -9.27 1.10
C ARG A 5 -11.47 -7.87 0.97
N HIS A 6 -12.72 -7.71 1.38
CA HIS A 6 -13.41 -6.41 1.35
C HIS A 6 -12.84 -5.45 2.38
N LYS A 7 -12.58 -5.91 3.61
CA LYS A 7 -11.97 -5.11 4.69
C LYS A 7 -10.65 -4.47 4.25
N LEU A 8 -9.78 -5.21 3.55
CA LEU A 8 -8.51 -4.65 3.05
C LEU A 8 -8.73 -3.53 2.03
N CYS A 9 -9.66 -3.69 1.09
CA CYS A 9 -9.98 -2.63 0.13
C CYS A 9 -10.63 -1.42 0.82
N TYR A 10 -11.65 -1.64 1.65
CA TYR A 10 -12.40 -0.57 2.29
C TYR A 10 -11.58 0.21 3.32
N PHE A 11 -10.57 -0.40 3.95
CA PHE A 11 -9.65 0.31 4.83
C PHE A 11 -8.88 1.45 4.13
N LEU A 12 -8.67 1.34 2.82
CA LEU A 12 -7.98 2.33 1.99
C LEU A 12 -8.89 3.49 1.59
N VAL A 13 -10.20 3.28 1.55
CA VAL A 13 -11.20 4.24 1.08
C VAL A 13 -11.10 5.61 1.77
N PRO A 14 -11.10 5.72 3.11
CA PRO A 14 -11.00 7.04 3.75
C PRO A 14 -9.65 7.73 3.53
N LYS A 15 -8.59 6.98 3.17
CA LYS A 15 -7.21 7.47 3.07
C LYS A 15 -6.85 7.97 1.68
N CYS A 16 -7.64 7.64 0.65
CA CYS A 16 -7.35 8.04 -0.72
C CYS A 16 -7.94 9.42 -1.06
N HIS A 17 -7.68 10.44 -0.25
CA HIS A 17 -8.13 11.80 -0.55
C HIS A 17 -7.21 12.45 -1.61
N PRO A 18 -7.74 13.05 -2.68
CA PRO A 18 -6.92 13.61 -3.77
C PRO A 18 -5.84 14.60 -3.37
N ILE A 19 -6.06 15.39 -2.31
CA ILE A 19 -5.06 16.35 -1.78
C ILE A 19 -3.70 15.71 -1.48
N LEU A 20 -3.66 14.40 -1.19
CA LEU A 20 -2.43 13.66 -0.88
C LEU A 20 -1.65 13.25 -2.13
N PHE A 21 -2.27 13.29 -3.31
CA PHE A 21 -1.70 12.79 -4.56
C PHE A 21 -1.64 13.85 -5.67
N ASP A 22 -2.17 15.04 -5.40
CA ASP A 22 -2.12 16.17 -6.33
C ASP A 22 -0.69 16.71 -6.44
N SER A 23 -0.16 16.64 -7.64
CA SER A 23 1.18 17.08 -8.02
C SER A 23 1.30 18.59 -8.19
N ASN A 24 0.18 19.33 -8.16
CA ASN A 24 0.19 20.79 -8.03
C ASN A 24 0.48 21.22 -6.58
N ILE A 25 0.17 20.36 -5.60
CA ILE A 25 0.32 20.64 -4.15
C ILE A 25 1.54 19.93 -3.58
N ASN A 26 1.79 18.69 -4.01
CA ASN A 26 2.81 17.81 -3.46
C ASN A 26 3.89 17.54 -4.49
N SER A 27 5.15 17.55 -4.04
CA SER A 27 6.26 17.04 -4.85
C SER A 27 6.13 15.52 -5.08
N GLY A 28 6.77 15.01 -6.13
CA GLY A 28 6.73 13.59 -6.49
C GLY A 28 7.13 12.65 -5.35
N LYS A 29 8.12 13.05 -4.53
CA LYS A 29 8.54 12.33 -3.32
C LYS A 29 7.45 12.25 -2.24
N ILE A 30 6.70 13.34 -2.03
CA ILE A 30 5.62 13.38 -1.03
C ILE A 30 4.42 12.55 -1.48
N VAL A 31 4.07 12.58 -2.77
CA VAL A 31 3.00 11.71 -3.31
C VAL A 31 3.32 10.24 -3.05
N ARG A 32 4.55 9.78 -3.33
CA ARG A 32 4.99 8.40 -3.09
C ARG A 32 5.08 8.07 -1.60
N LEU A 33 5.53 9.01 -0.77
CA LEU A 33 5.54 8.85 0.69
C LEU A 33 4.12 8.64 1.24
N ASN A 34 3.15 9.47 0.82
CA ASN A 34 1.75 9.34 1.23
C ASN A 34 1.19 7.96 0.87
N ILE A 35 1.47 7.49 -0.36
CA ILE A 35 1.07 6.15 -0.82
C ILE A 35 1.70 5.06 0.05
N TYR A 36 3.01 5.16 0.30
CA TYR A 36 3.75 4.19 1.10
C TYR A 36 3.22 4.10 2.53
N GLN A 37 2.99 5.25 3.18
CA GLN A 37 2.45 5.33 4.54
C GLN A 37 1.04 4.72 4.64
N ILE A 38 0.18 4.94 3.64
CA ILE A 38 -1.14 4.30 3.57
C ILE A 38 -1.00 2.77 3.46
N PHE A 39 -0.03 2.28 2.67
CA PHE A 39 0.23 0.85 2.58
C PHE A 39 0.84 0.25 3.85
N LEU A 40 1.70 0.97 4.58
CA LEU A 40 2.19 0.54 5.88
C LEU A 40 1.03 0.33 6.85
N LEU A 41 0.12 1.31 6.95
CA LEU A 41 -1.09 1.20 7.75
C LEU A 41 -1.98 0.03 7.29
N SER A 42 -2.13 -0.16 5.98
CA SER A 42 -2.90 -1.27 5.42
C SER A 42 -2.30 -2.63 5.77
N ALA A 43 -0.97 -2.75 5.75
CA ALA A 43 -0.27 -3.97 6.12
C ALA A 43 -0.38 -4.27 7.62
N MET A 44 -0.30 -3.24 8.47
CA MET A 44 -0.53 -3.38 9.91
C MET A 44 -1.95 -3.85 10.17
N LYS A 45 -2.95 -3.23 9.52
CA LYS A 45 -4.36 -3.63 9.67
C LYS A 45 -4.61 -5.04 9.12
N CYS A 46 -3.94 -5.41 8.03
CA CYS A 46 -3.98 -6.76 7.48
C CYS A 46 -3.50 -7.80 8.50
N HIS A 47 -2.42 -7.51 9.22
CA HIS A 47 -1.95 -8.36 10.31
C HIS A 47 -3.03 -8.56 11.37
N CYS A 48 -3.63 -7.48 11.88
CA CYS A 48 -4.68 -7.55 12.90
C CYS A 48 -5.88 -8.39 12.41
N TYR A 49 -6.36 -8.14 11.19
CA TYR A 49 -7.50 -8.90 10.66
C TYR A 49 -7.18 -10.39 10.48
N ASN A 50 -5.97 -10.72 10.01
CA ASN A 50 -5.56 -12.12 9.85
C ASN A 50 -5.32 -12.79 11.20
N TYR A 51 -4.80 -12.06 12.19
CA TYR A 51 -4.61 -12.58 13.54
C TYR A 51 -5.94 -12.98 14.17
N GLU A 52 -6.94 -12.09 14.17
CA GLU A 52 -8.27 -12.41 14.70
C GLU A 52 -8.93 -13.57 13.93
N LEU A 53 -8.81 -13.57 12.59
CA LEU A 53 -9.34 -14.68 11.79
C LEU A 53 -8.67 -16.02 12.15
N SER A 54 -7.36 -16.02 12.37
CA SER A 54 -6.57 -17.23 12.66
C SER A 54 -6.90 -17.91 13.99
N ARG A 55 -7.61 -17.22 14.89
CA ARG A 55 -8.16 -17.81 16.13
C ARG A 55 -9.24 -18.85 15.84
N PHE A 56 -9.94 -18.72 14.72
CA PHE A 56 -11.00 -19.62 14.31
C PHE A 56 -10.63 -20.43 13.06
N TRP A 57 -9.92 -19.82 12.11
CA TRP A 57 -9.59 -20.46 10.84
C TRP A 57 -8.30 -19.91 10.22
N LYS A 58 -7.37 -20.79 9.86
CA LYS A 58 -6.11 -20.42 9.21
C LYS A 58 -6.32 -20.18 7.72
N LEU A 59 -6.16 -18.93 7.30
CA LEU A 59 -6.20 -18.56 5.89
C LEU A 59 -4.94 -19.05 5.16
N HIS A 60 -5.12 -19.73 4.03
CA HIS A 60 -4.00 -20.16 3.20
C HIS A 60 -3.15 -18.96 2.72
N PRO A 61 -1.80 -19.01 2.81
CA PRO A 61 -0.92 -17.89 2.47
C PRO A 61 -1.13 -17.35 1.04
N GLN A 62 -1.38 -18.22 0.05
CA GLN A 62 -1.65 -17.78 -1.32
C GLN A 62 -2.97 -16.99 -1.42
N THR A 63 -3.97 -17.34 -0.61
CA THR A 63 -5.25 -16.60 -0.59
C THR A 63 -5.04 -15.22 0.01
N LEU A 64 -4.26 -15.10 1.08
CA LEU A 64 -3.89 -13.81 1.66
C LEU A 64 -3.09 -12.96 0.67
N PHE A 65 -2.13 -13.55 -0.04
CA PHE A 65 -1.38 -12.88 -1.12
C PHE A 65 -2.30 -12.32 -2.21
N LYS A 66 -3.28 -13.11 -2.67
CA LYS A 66 -4.29 -12.64 -3.64
C LYS A 66 -5.10 -11.45 -3.11
N PHE A 67 -5.44 -11.43 -1.82
CA PHE A 67 -6.18 -10.32 -1.22
C PHE A 67 -5.33 -9.05 -1.08
N ILE A 68 -4.07 -9.19 -0.65
CA ILE A 68 -3.12 -8.08 -0.55
C ILE A 68 -2.90 -7.45 -1.92
N THR A 69 -2.52 -8.23 -2.93
CA THR A 69 -2.26 -7.71 -4.28
C THR A 69 -3.50 -7.10 -4.93
N ARG A 70 -4.70 -7.63 -4.63
CA ARG A 70 -5.97 -7.01 -5.05
C ARG A 70 -6.18 -5.65 -4.37
N SER A 71 -5.91 -5.52 -3.07
CA SER A 71 -6.05 -4.26 -2.34
C SER A 71 -5.10 -3.17 -2.85
N ILE A 72 -3.86 -3.55 -3.21
CA ILE A 72 -2.87 -2.66 -3.82
C ILE A 72 -3.37 -2.13 -5.18
N ARG A 73 -3.80 -3.02 -6.07
CA ARG A 73 -4.39 -2.61 -7.37
C ARG A 73 -5.66 -1.79 -7.20
N TYR A 74 -6.45 -2.09 -6.18
CA TYR A 74 -7.66 -1.32 -5.85
C TYR A 74 -7.31 0.11 -5.45
N MET A 75 -6.27 0.33 -4.63
CA MET A 75 -5.83 1.66 -4.25
C MET A 75 -5.47 2.51 -5.47
N PHE A 76 -4.68 1.98 -6.40
CA PHE A 76 -4.32 2.69 -7.64
C PHE A 76 -5.56 3.13 -8.43
N LYS A 77 -6.52 2.21 -8.63
CA LYS A 77 -7.79 2.53 -9.31
C LYS A 77 -8.60 3.58 -8.55
N LEU A 78 -8.61 3.50 -7.21
CA LEU A 78 -9.35 4.41 -6.36
C LEU A 78 -8.77 5.83 -6.41
N ILE A 79 -7.44 5.97 -6.34
CA ILE A 79 -6.73 7.25 -6.45
C ILE A 79 -7.07 7.88 -7.79
N ASN A 80 -6.81 7.18 -8.90
CA ASN A 80 -7.12 7.67 -10.24
C ASN A 80 -8.57 8.14 -10.34
N ARG A 81 -9.53 7.30 -9.97
CA ARG A 81 -10.95 7.66 -10.02
C ARG A 81 -11.28 8.91 -9.22
N ARG A 82 -10.68 9.11 -8.04
CA ARG A 82 -10.97 10.27 -7.19
C ARG A 82 -10.30 11.54 -7.70
N MET A 83 -9.07 11.46 -8.20
CA MET A 83 -8.39 12.58 -8.84
C MET A 83 -9.23 13.13 -10.01
N HIS A 84 -9.77 12.25 -10.86
CA HIS A 84 -10.57 12.66 -12.02
C HIS A 84 -11.99 13.15 -11.68
N ARG A 85 -12.50 12.84 -10.48
CA ARG A 85 -13.85 13.26 -10.03
C ARG A 85 -13.86 14.60 -9.33
N ILE A 86 -12.70 15.16 -8.97
CA ILE A 86 -12.66 16.49 -8.41
C ILE A 86 -13.06 17.48 -9.51
N ASN A 87 -14.23 18.06 -9.30
CA ASN A 87 -14.68 19.25 -10.00
C ASN A 87 -14.81 20.34 -8.94
N THR A 88 -13.92 21.33 -8.99
CA THR A 88 -13.91 22.46 -8.06
C THR A 88 -14.85 23.58 -8.50
N GLY A 89 -15.54 23.43 -9.65
CA GLY A 89 -16.26 24.53 -10.29
C GLY A 89 -15.34 25.62 -10.86
N SER A 90 -14.02 25.42 -10.77
CA SER A 90 -12.99 26.34 -11.26
C SER A 90 -12.14 25.69 -12.35
N SER A 91 -11.23 26.45 -12.96
CA SER A 91 -10.24 25.93 -13.91
C SER A 91 -9.20 25.01 -13.24
N PHE A 92 -9.12 24.99 -11.90
CA PHE A 92 -8.17 24.16 -11.17
C PHE A 92 -8.53 22.68 -11.29
N ARG A 93 -7.61 21.90 -11.86
CA ARG A 93 -7.70 20.44 -11.97
C ARG A 93 -6.50 19.79 -11.29
N PRO A 94 -6.72 18.82 -10.38
CA PRO A 94 -5.62 18.15 -9.71
C PRO A 94 -4.84 17.29 -10.70
N VAL A 95 -3.52 17.24 -10.55
CA VAL A 95 -2.62 16.52 -11.46
C VAL A 95 -2.08 15.28 -10.75
N LEU A 96 -2.17 14.12 -11.40
CA LEU A 96 -1.60 12.87 -10.86
C LEU A 96 -0.42 12.41 -11.72
N LYS A 97 0.82 12.59 -11.22
CA LYS A 97 2.04 12.05 -11.84
C LYS A 97 2.50 10.79 -11.11
N LEU A 98 1.89 9.66 -11.43
CA LEU A 98 2.10 8.39 -10.72
C LEU A 98 1.92 7.17 -11.63
N TYR A 99 2.91 6.29 -11.67
CA TYR A 99 2.84 5.06 -12.45
C TYR A 99 2.28 3.90 -11.61
N LYS A 100 1.57 2.98 -12.26
CA LYS A 100 0.95 1.83 -11.60
C LYS A 100 2.01 0.93 -10.97
N GLU A 101 3.12 0.75 -11.66
CA GLU A 101 4.26 -0.10 -11.29
C GLU A 101 4.87 0.37 -9.98
N GLU A 102 5.03 1.69 -9.80
CA GLU A 102 5.49 2.30 -8.56
C GLU A 102 4.55 2.03 -7.40
N VAL A 103 3.24 2.19 -7.61
CA VAL A 103 2.23 1.92 -6.56
C VAL A 103 2.23 0.45 -6.17
N VAL A 104 2.35 -0.45 -7.14
CA VAL A 104 2.43 -1.88 -6.85
C VAL A 104 3.70 -2.21 -6.07
N TRP A 105 4.84 -1.66 -6.49
CA TRP A 105 6.12 -1.84 -5.81
C TRP A 105 6.09 -1.30 -4.37
N LEU A 106 5.62 -0.07 -4.16
CA LEU A 106 5.46 0.53 -2.82
C LEU A 106 4.55 -0.30 -1.93
N GLY A 107 3.44 -0.79 -2.48
CA GLY A 107 2.51 -1.66 -1.76
C GLY A 107 3.18 -2.97 -1.33
N LEU A 108 3.80 -3.69 -2.25
CA LEU A 108 4.51 -4.93 -1.94
C LEU A 108 5.62 -4.70 -0.91
N HIS A 109 6.43 -3.66 -1.11
CA HIS A 109 7.51 -3.30 -0.20
C HIS A 109 6.98 -3.01 1.22
N ALA A 110 5.94 -2.17 1.36
CA ALA A 110 5.33 -1.86 2.66
C ALA A 110 4.82 -3.12 3.38
N TYR A 111 4.12 -4.01 2.67
CA TYR A 111 3.64 -5.27 3.24
C TYR A 111 4.78 -6.18 3.70
N ILE A 112 5.87 -6.29 2.93
CA ILE A 112 7.07 -7.04 3.32
C ILE A 112 7.67 -6.45 4.60
N GLN A 113 7.86 -5.13 4.66
CA GLN A 113 8.49 -4.47 5.81
C GLN A 113 7.69 -4.60 7.10
N VAL A 114 6.36 -4.59 7.02
CA VAL A 114 5.49 -4.77 8.19
C VAL A 114 5.43 -6.24 8.62
N LEU A 115 5.21 -7.16 7.67
CA LEU A 115 4.99 -8.58 7.98
C LEU A 115 6.29 -9.33 8.33
N LYS A 116 7.47 -8.87 7.89
CA LYS A 116 8.75 -9.46 8.29
C LYS A 116 8.99 -9.42 9.79
N LYS A 117 8.42 -8.44 10.50
CA LYS A 117 8.46 -8.36 11.98
C LYS A 117 7.70 -9.50 12.67
N LYS A 118 6.92 -10.27 11.92
CA LYS A 118 6.12 -11.42 12.39
C LYS A 118 6.47 -12.66 11.53
N ASN A 119 7.76 -12.85 11.23
CA ASN A 119 8.25 -13.83 10.25
C ASN A 119 7.72 -15.25 10.49
N SER A 120 7.73 -15.72 11.73
CA SER A 120 7.23 -17.06 12.11
C SER A 120 5.82 -17.35 11.60
N ARG A 121 4.95 -16.33 11.54
CA ARG A 121 3.59 -16.45 11.03
C ARG A 121 3.48 -16.30 9.52
N TYR A 122 4.34 -15.49 8.90
CA TYR A 122 4.18 -15.08 7.50
C TYR A 122 5.27 -15.59 6.56
N ARG A 123 6.15 -16.50 6.98
CA ARG A 123 7.29 -16.99 6.17
C ARG A 123 6.90 -17.32 4.73
N THR A 124 5.89 -18.16 4.52
CA THR A 124 5.41 -18.55 3.17
C THR A 124 4.80 -17.38 2.41
N LEU A 125 4.04 -16.51 3.07
CA LEU A 125 3.48 -15.31 2.44
C LEU A 125 4.59 -14.33 2.01
N LEU A 126 5.62 -14.15 2.84
CA LEU A 126 6.76 -13.29 2.57
C LEU A 126 7.54 -13.79 1.34
N PHE A 127 7.63 -15.10 1.13
CA PHE A 127 8.19 -15.66 -0.09
C PHE A 127 7.41 -15.20 -1.34
N TYR A 128 6.08 -15.32 -1.33
CA TYR A 128 5.25 -14.85 -2.46
C TYR A 128 5.34 -13.34 -2.68
N LEU A 129 5.34 -12.54 -1.61
CA LEU A 129 5.46 -11.10 -1.73
C LEU A 129 6.82 -10.67 -2.28
N LYS A 130 7.92 -11.28 -1.81
CA LYS A 130 9.26 -11.00 -2.32
C LYS A 130 9.42 -11.42 -3.78
N SER A 131 8.93 -12.62 -4.14
CA SER A 131 8.93 -13.07 -5.54
C SER A 131 8.18 -12.09 -6.44
N ALA A 132 6.99 -11.63 -6.02
CA ALA A 132 6.24 -10.62 -6.76
C ALA A 132 6.99 -9.27 -6.83
N LEU A 133 7.66 -8.84 -5.76
CA LEU A 133 8.44 -7.61 -5.76
C LEU A 133 9.62 -7.69 -6.74
N TYR A 134 10.36 -8.81 -6.74
CA TYR A 134 11.51 -9.01 -7.63
C TYR A 134 11.12 -9.10 -9.11
N SER A 135 9.90 -9.54 -9.43
CA SER A 135 9.41 -9.50 -10.81
C SER A 135 9.16 -8.08 -11.35
N HIS A 136 9.28 -7.03 -10.51
CA HIS A 136 9.22 -5.65 -10.95
C HIS A 136 10.62 -5.11 -11.29
N ASN A 137 10.76 -4.60 -12.52
CA ASN A 137 11.99 -3.99 -13.07
C ASN A 137 12.55 -2.82 -12.25
N LEU A 138 11.76 -2.23 -11.35
CA LEU A 138 12.16 -1.15 -10.44
C LEU A 138 13.21 -1.59 -9.40
N SER A 139 13.48 -2.90 -9.27
CA SER A 139 14.42 -3.44 -8.29
C SER A 139 15.90 -3.21 -8.63
N LEU A 140 16.22 -2.86 -9.90
CA LEU A 140 17.60 -2.68 -10.35
C LEU A 140 18.10 -1.24 -10.21
N ASN A 141 17.22 -0.25 -10.43
CA ASN A 141 17.52 1.17 -10.29
C ASN A 141 16.30 1.86 -9.68
N LEU A 142 16.29 2.01 -8.36
CA LEU A 142 15.16 2.58 -7.64
C LEU A 142 15.14 4.12 -7.84
N PRO A 143 14.05 4.72 -8.34
CA PRO A 143 13.92 6.17 -8.44
C PRO A 143 14.10 6.86 -7.08
N PRO A 144 14.76 8.04 -7.01
CA PRO A 144 14.99 8.75 -5.75
C PRO A 144 13.72 9.03 -4.95
N GLU A 145 12.59 9.23 -5.63
CA GLU A 145 11.31 9.45 -4.95
C GLU A 145 10.76 8.20 -4.26
N LEU A 146 11.06 7.00 -4.78
CA LEU A 146 10.71 5.74 -4.12
C LEU A 146 11.69 5.42 -3.00
N GLU A 147 12.98 5.75 -3.15
CA GLU A 147 13.96 5.66 -2.08
C GLU A 147 13.54 6.54 -0.90
N TYR A 148 13.23 7.82 -1.15
CA TYR A 148 12.73 8.74 -0.13
C TYR A 148 11.46 8.22 0.55
N ALA A 149 10.49 7.73 -0.23
CA ALA A 149 9.24 7.21 0.32
C ALA A 149 9.47 5.99 1.23
N THR A 150 10.47 5.15 0.93
CA THR A 150 10.73 3.90 1.65
C THR A 150 11.77 4.02 2.75
N ASP A 151 12.49 5.14 2.84
CA ASP A 151 13.31 5.48 3.99
C ASP A 151 12.47 5.41 5.27
N ARG A 152 12.97 4.62 6.22
CA ARG A 152 12.28 4.34 7.47
C ARG A 152 12.07 5.59 8.31
N SER A 153 12.97 6.56 8.25
CA SER A 153 12.92 7.82 9.00
C SER A 153 11.67 8.63 8.63
N ASN A 154 11.31 8.65 7.34
CA ASN A 154 10.15 9.36 6.79
C ASN A 154 8.80 8.76 7.19
N SER A 155 8.79 7.58 7.82
CA SER A 155 7.59 6.94 8.38
C SER A 155 7.77 6.53 9.84
N SER A 156 8.71 7.16 10.56
CA SER A 156 9.11 6.80 11.93
C SER A 156 7.95 6.74 12.93
N SER A 157 6.99 7.67 12.85
CA SER A 157 5.81 7.71 13.72
C SER A 157 4.91 6.47 13.55
N LEU A 158 4.73 5.98 12.32
CA LEU A 158 3.91 4.79 12.05
C LEU A 158 4.54 3.54 12.65
N TRP A 159 5.86 3.47 12.71
CA TRP A 159 6.58 2.32 13.28
C TRP A 159 6.41 2.18 14.80
N LYS A 160 5.92 3.22 15.48
CA LYS A 160 5.58 3.20 16.92
C LYS A 160 4.23 2.56 17.22
N LEU A 161 3.38 2.33 16.20
CA LEU A 161 2.08 1.68 16.37
C LEU A 161 2.25 0.23 16.86
N LYS A 162 1.44 -0.15 17.84
CA LYS A 162 1.33 -1.54 18.30
C LYS A 162 0.34 -2.29 17.40
N TYR A 163 0.80 -3.39 16.82
CA TYR A 163 0.01 -4.29 15.98
C TYR A 163 0.48 -5.73 16.12
#